data_AF-A0A0K9XKQ7-F1
#
_entry.id   AF-A0A0K9XKQ7-F1
#
_cell.length_a   1.000
_cell.length_b   1.000
_cell.length_c   1.000
_cell.angle_alpha   90.00
_cell.angle_beta   90.00
_cell.angle_gamma   90.00
#
_symmetry.space_group_name_H-M   'P 1'
#
loop_
_entity.id
_entity.type
_entity.pdbx_description
1 polymer ?
#
loop_
_entity_poly.entity_id
_entity_poly.type
_entity_poly.pdbx_seq_one_letter_code
_entity_poly.pdbx_strand_id
1 'polypeptide(L)'
;MTAAATPLPDLPALPTLPKKRLPAGHPRDWYESHNRRLKAMRLAIALLHSGAYRPEQATNRRIRRTAERIGVRTPSNTTCRMVRSLLLAEAPARGVRH
;
A
#
# COMPACT_ATOMS: atom_id res chain seq x y z
N MET A 1 4.43 19.08 -25.11
CA MET A 1 3.72 17.82 -25.42
C MET A 1 3.53 17.03 -24.13
N THR A 2 2.37 17.17 -23.49
CA THR A 2 2.02 16.43 -22.26
C THR A 2 1.40 15.09 -22.67
N ALA A 3 2.14 14.00 -22.47
CA ALA A 3 1.59 12.66 -22.65
C ALA A 3 0.55 12.39 -21.56
N ALA A 4 -0.73 12.35 -21.95
CA ALA A 4 -1.80 11.86 -21.09
C ALA A 4 -1.52 10.38 -20.79
N ALA A 5 -1.25 10.05 -19.53
CA ALA A 5 -1.13 8.66 -19.09
C ALA A 5 -2.51 8.00 -19.26
N THR A 6 -2.63 7.09 -20.23
CA THR A 6 -3.80 6.23 -20.37
C THR A 6 -4.04 5.50 -19.05
N PRO A 7 -5.18 5.69 -18.36
CA PRO A 7 -5.52 4.86 -17.22
C PRO A 7 -5.66 3.42 -17.73
N LEU A 8 -4.87 2.51 -17.19
CA LEU A 8 -5.08 1.07 -17.38
C LEU A 8 -6.49 0.72 -16.87
N PRO A 9 -7.35 0.06 -17.67
CA PRO A 9 -8.78 -0.10 -17.36
C PRO A 9 -9.13 -0.91 -16.11
N ASP A 10 -8.16 -1.53 -15.44
CA ASP A 10 -8.42 -2.61 -14.46
C ASP A 10 -7.75 -2.44 -13.11
N LEU A 11 -7.10 -1.30 -12.84
CA LEU A 11 -6.80 -0.99 -11.45
C LEU A 11 -8.09 -0.45 -10.83
N PRO A 12 -8.66 -1.14 -9.81
CA PRO A 12 -9.86 -0.62 -9.18
C PRO A 12 -9.57 0.81 -8.75
N ALA A 13 -10.42 1.74 -9.19
CA ALA A 13 -10.52 3.05 -8.60
C ALA A 13 -11.02 2.84 -7.16
N LEU A 14 -10.13 2.35 -6.28
CA LEU A 14 -10.46 1.94 -4.92
C LEU A 14 -11.02 3.19 -4.25
N PRO A 15 -12.35 3.27 -4.03
CA PRO A 15 -12.95 4.45 -3.44
C PRO A 15 -12.17 4.72 -2.16
N THR A 16 -11.71 5.95 -2.00
CA THR A 16 -11.14 6.35 -0.71
C THR A 16 -12.23 6.13 0.32
N LEU A 17 -12.02 5.16 1.23
CA LEU A 17 -12.90 4.95 2.36
C LEU A 17 -13.21 6.31 3.00
N PRO A 18 -14.47 6.57 3.39
CA PRO A 18 -14.86 7.85 3.94
C PRO A 18 -13.92 8.21 5.09
N LYS A 19 -13.30 9.38 4.99
CA LYS A 19 -12.33 9.84 5.99
C LYS A 19 -13.07 10.18 7.27
N LYS A 20 -13.10 9.25 8.23
CA LYS A 20 -13.50 9.57 9.60
C LYS A 20 -12.38 10.36 10.27
N ARG A 21 -12.73 11.44 10.97
CA ARG A 21 -11.76 12.19 11.78
C ARG A 21 -11.19 11.28 12.86
N LEU A 22 -9.87 11.34 13.06
CA LEU A 22 -9.22 10.62 14.14
C LEU A 22 -9.59 11.26 15.49
N PRO A 23 -9.63 10.48 16.59
CA PRO A 23 -9.91 11.01 17.92
C PRO A 23 -8.87 12.07 18.30
N ALA A 24 -9.30 13.15 18.95
CA ALA A 24 -8.39 14.19 19.44
C ALA A 24 -7.65 13.74 20.71
N GLY A 25 -6.56 14.41 21.06
CA GLY A 25 -5.86 14.23 22.35
C GLY A 25 -4.74 13.19 22.38
N HIS A 26 -4.36 12.61 21.23
CA HIS A 26 -3.22 11.69 21.17
C HIS A 26 -1.90 12.43 20.83
N PRO A 27 -0.74 11.83 21.16
CA PRO A 27 0.55 12.32 20.68
C PRO A 27 0.63 12.29 19.15
N ARG A 28 1.41 13.21 18.57
CA ARG A 28 1.63 13.31 17.12
C ARG A 28 2.03 11.98 16.48
N ASP A 29 2.94 11.25 17.12
CA ASP A 29 3.49 9.99 16.60
C ASP A 29 2.45 8.89 16.44
N TRP A 30 1.39 8.91 17.27
CA TRP A 30 0.26 8.01 17.15
C TRP A 30 -0.48 8.24 15.83
N TYR A 31 -0.80 9.49 15.50
CA TYR A 31 -1.45 9.85 14.25
C TYR A 31 -0.58 9.53 13.03
N GLU A 32 0.72 9.82 13.11
CA GLU A 32 1.65 9.51 12.03
C GLU A 32 1.72 8.00 11.77
N SER A 33 1.82 7.19 12.82
CA SER A 33 1.89 5.74 12.72
C SER A 33 0.57 5.13 12.23
N HIS A 34 -0.57 5.63 12.71
CA HIS A 34 -1.89 5.24 12.25
C HIS A 34 -2.08 5.55 10.75
N ASN A 35 -1.78 6.78 10.34
CA ASN A 35 -1.89 7.19 8.94
C ASN A 35 -0.89 6.44 8.03
N ARG A 36 0.31 6.11 8.52
CA ARG A 36 1.26 5.24 7.82
C ARG A 36 0.68 3.83 7.62
N ARG A 37 -0.01 3.27 8.61
CA ARG A 37 -0.68 1.96 8.50
C ARG A 37 -1.83 1.98 7.50
N LEU A 38 -2.70 2.99 7.54
CA LEU A 38 -3.77 3.16 6.54
C LEU A 38 -3.21 3.28 5.12
N LYS A 39 -2.14 4.06 4.95
CA LYS A 39 -1.43 4.19 3.66
C LYS A 39 -0.86 2.85 3.20
N ALA A 40 -0.24 2.09 4.10
CA ALA A 40 0.33 0.77 3.79
C ALA A 40 -0.75 -0.23 3.37
N MET A 41 -1.90 -0.28 4.06
CA MET A 41 -3.02 -1.14 3.70
C MET A 41 -3.58 -0.81 2.32
N ARG A 42 -3.80 0.47 2.01
CA ARG A 42 -4.28 0.91 0.69
C ARG A 42 -3.33 0.46 -0.44
N LEU A 43 -2.02 0.54 -0.20
CA LEU A 43 -1.01 0.08 -1.15
C LEU A 43 -0.94 -1.45 -1.26
N ALA A 44 -1.07 -2.18 -0.15
CA ALA A 44 -1.07 -3.63 -0.15
C ALA A 44 -2.24 -4.19 -0.97
N ILE A 45 -3.46 -3.68 -0.76
CA ILE A 45 -4.64 -4.04 -1.54
C ILE A 45 -4.39 -3.78 -3.04
N ALA A 46 -3.91 -2.59 -3.41
CA ALA A 46 -3.63 -2.27 -4.80
C ALA A 46 -2.56 -3.20 -5.43
N LEU A 47 -1.56 -3.61 -4.64
CA LEU A 47 -0.53 -4.55 -5.09
C LEU A 47 -1.10 -5.94 -5.34
N LEU A 48 -1.92 -6.45 -4.42
CA LEU A 48 -2.60 -7.73 -4.55
C LEU A 48 -3.49 -7.77 -5.80
N HIS A 49 -4.30 -6.73 -6.02
CA HIS A 49 -5.10 -6.59 -7.23
C HIS A 49 -4.25 -6.50 -8.51
N SER A 50 -3.02 -5.98 -8.42
CA SER A 50 -2.07 -5.93 -9.54
C SER A 50 -1.21 -7.19 -9.71
N GLY A 51 -1.48 -8.26 -8.94
CA GLY A 51 -0.77 -9.54 -9.03
C GLY A 51 0.56 -9.62 -8.26
N ALA A 52 0.82 -8.71 -7.32
CA ALA A 52 1.99 -8.77 -6.43
C ALA A 52 1.60 -9.39 -5.08
N TYR A 53 1.65 -10.72 -5.00
CA TYR A 53 1.23 -11.52 -3.84
C TYR A 53 2.33 -11.73 -2.81
N ARG A 54 3.59 -11.51 -3.19
CA ARG A 54 4.75 -11.80 -2.32
C ARG A 54 5.56 -10.55 -2.03
N PRO A 55 6.18 -10.45 -0.83
CA PRO A 55 7.02 -9.30 -0.47
C PRO A 55 8.19 -9.07 -1.42
N GLU A 56 8.75 -10.13 -2.01
CA GLU A 56 9.88 -10.03 -2.95
C GLU A 56 9.45 -9.33 -4.25
N GLN A 57 8.16 -9.44 -4.62
CA GLN A 57 7.59 -8.75 -5.79
C GLN A 57 7.33 -7.26 -5.49
N ALA A 58 7.16 -6.88 -4.23
CA ALA A 58 6.83 -5.54 -3.75
C ALA A 58 8.09 -4.70 -3.45
N THR A 59 8.93 -4.47 -4.45
CA THR A 59 10.10 -3.58 -4.33
C THR A 59 9.69 -2.13 -4.07
N ASN A 60 10.57 -1.32 -3.47
CA ASN A 60 10.30 0.11 -3.22
C ASN A 60 9.88 0.85 -4.50
N ARG A 61 10.53 0.54 -5.64
CA ARG A 61 10.21 1.12 -6.94
C ARG A 61 8.79 0.74 -7.37
N ARG A 62 8.41 -0.54 -7.24
CA ARG A 62 7.06 -1.01 -7.59
C ARG A 62 6.01 -0.37 -6.69
N ILE A 63 6.24 -0.34 -5.37
CA ILE A 63 5.33 0.28 -4.39
C ILE A 63 5.09 1.77 -4.72
N ARG A 64 6.16 2.53 -4.99
CA ARG A 64 6.05 3.97 -5.34
C ARG A 64 5.30 4.18 -6.66
N ARG A 65 5.58 3.36 -7.68
CA ARG A 65 4.86 3.38 -8.96
C ARG A 65 3.38 3.06 -8.78
N THR A 66 3.04 2.08 -7.95
CA THR A 66 1.64 1.77 -7.61
C THR A 66 0.99 2.95 -6.89
N ALA A 67 1.70 3.60 -5.95
CA ALA A 67 1.21 4.78 -5.25
C ALA A 67 0.85 5.93 -6.22
N GLU A 68 1.74 6.22 -7.18
CA GLU A 68 1.49 7.20 -8.23
C GLU A 68 0.25 6.86 -9.05
N ARG A 69 0.10 5.58 -9.47
CA ARG A 69 -1.06 5.12 -10.25
C ARG A 69 -2.39 5.27 -9.52
N ILE A 70 -2.42 5.04 -8.21
CA ILE A 70 -3.65 5.13 -7.39
C ILE A 70 -3.84 6.51 -6.73
N GLY A 71 -3.04 7.52 -7.11
CA GLY A 71 -3.14 8.88 -6.58
C GLY A 71 -2.75 9.03 -5.11
N VAL A 72 -1.89 8.14 -4.58
CA VAL A 72 -1.38 8.20 -3.21
C VAL A 72 -0.02 8.88 -3.18
N ARG A 73 0.14 9.91 -2.32
CA ARG A 73 1.43 10.57 -2.10
C ARG A 73 2.53 9.56 -1.76
N THR A 74 3.69 9.73 -2.42
CA THR A 74 4.85 8.83 -2.38
C THR A 74 5.14 8.28 -0.97
N PRO A 75 5.19 6.96 -0.79
CA PRO A 75 5.47 6.35 0.50
C PRO A 75 6.95 6.45 0.90
N SER A 76 7.18 6.58 2.22
CA SER A 76 8.52 6.50 2.80
C SER A 76 9.04 5.06 2.80
N ASN A 77 10.34 4.89 3.05
CA ASN A 77 10.94 3.56 3.19
C ASN A 77 10.29 2.75 4.33
N THR A 78 9.93 3.41 5.44
CA THR A 78 9.20 2.78 6.55
C THR A 78 7.84 2.26 6.10
N THR A 79 7.08 3.06 5.34
CA THR A 79 5.79 2.61 4.77
C THR A 79 5.98 1.46 3.79
N CYS A 80 7.02 1.49 2.93
CA CYS A 80 7.30 0.38 2.03
C CYS A 80 7.61 -0.94 2.78
N ARG A 81 8.32 -0.86 3.92
CA ARG A 81 8.54 -2.04 4.78
C ARG A 81 7.22 -2.56 5.34
N MET A 82 6.35 -1.68 5.84
CA MET A 82 5.02 -2.06 6.34
C MET A 82 4.17 -2.76 5.26
N VAL A 83 4.19 -2.27 4.03
CA VAL A 83 3.50 -2.91 2.89
C VAL A 83 3.98 -4.36 2.72
N ARG A 84 5.30 -4.58 2.73
CA ARG A 84 5.85 -5.94 2.61
C ARG A 84 5.45 -6.81 3.79
N SER A 85 5.47 -6.30 5.02
CA SER A 85 5.01 -7.05 6.19
C SER A 85 3.55 -7.51 6.08
N LEU A 86 2.68 -6.71 5.46
CA LEU A 86 1.28 -7.10 5.22
C LEU A 86 1.18 -8.27 4.21
N LEU A 87 1.99 -8.25 3.14
CA LEU A 87 2.03 -9.35 2.17
C LEU A 87 2.62 -10.64 2.74
N LEU A 88 3.51 -10.57 3.75
CA LEU A 88 3.99 -11.76 4.45
C LEU A 88 2.87 -12.45 5.24
N ALA A 89 1.99 -11.67 5.88
CA ALA A 89 0.96 -12.21 6.77
C ALA A 89 -0.09 -13.07 6.04
N GLU A 90 -0.24 -12.89 4.73
CA GLU A 90 -1.17 -13.67 3.88
C GLU A 90 -0.50 -14.85 3.19
N ALA A 91 0.83 -14.99 3.26
CA ALA A 91 1.50 -16.12 2.64
C ALA A 91 1.08 -17.40 3.37
N PRO A 92 0.64 -18.46 2.64
CA PRO A 92 0.34 -19.73 3.28
C PRO A 92 1.59 -20.17 4.04
N ALA A 93 1.40 -20.61 5.29
CA ALA A 93 2.48 -21.16 6.10
C ALA A 93 3.19 -22.20 5.23
N ARG A 94 4.43 -21.91 4.81
CA ARG A 94 5.20 -22.88 4.03
C ARG A 94 5.36 -24.07 4.96
N GLY A 95 4.63 -25.14 4.66
CA GLY A 95 4.85 -26.44 5.28
C GLY A 95 6.35 -26.71 5.24
N VAL A 96 6.91 -26.94 6.42
CA VAL A 96 8.28 -27.43 6.58
C VAL A 96 8.36 -28.69 5.71
N ARG A 97 9.15 -28.63 4.65
CA ARG A 97 9.48 -29.85 3.90
C ARG A 97 10.42 -30.64 4.80
N HIS A 98 9.91 -31.74 5.34
CA HIS A 98 10.71 -32.78 5.99
C HIS A 98 11.56 -33.50 4.95
#